data_AF-A0A8T1SV15-F1
#
_entry.id   AF-A0A8T1SV15-F1
#
_cell.length_a   1.000
_cell.length_b   1.000
_cell.length_c   1.000
_cell.angle_alpha   90.00
_cell.angle_beta   90.00
_cell.angle_gamma   90.00
#
_symmetry.space_group_name_H-M   'P 1'
#
loop_
_entity.id
_entity.type
_entity.pdbx_description
1 polymer ?
#
loop_
_entity_poly.entity_id
_entity_poly.type
_entity_poly.pdbx_seq_one_letter_code
_entity_poly.pdbx_strand_id
1 'polypeptide(L)'
;APLLLPFRICNVAPRPGWARAGPAAPASGRDGTGREAPLGLSAMEALLALANWSTLLVCMVIKLPQVVAVLAARSARGVSLESLVLELSGFLVFLRYQSYYSYPLETYLEYPILIAQDVILLLFVLHYSDNMKQALPYIVIFVGGWYFLTLQKWIIDLSMNLCTLISAASKFAQLRYLWQTRDSGQVSALTWSMSAYTCATRIVTTLMTTNDLMVLVRFIIMLVLNIWVTATILRYRKTEKTD
;
A
#
# COMPACT_ATOMS: atom_id res chain seq x y z
N ALA A 1 7.60 24.48 -26.37
CA ALA A 1 8.45 24.29 -25.18
C ALA A 1 8.56 25.65 -24.46
N PRO A 2 8.42 25.76 -23.14
CA PRO A 2 8.16 24.73 -22.13
C PRO A 2 6.71 24.76 -21.61
N LEU A 3 6.10 23.58 -21.49
CA LEU A 3 4.79 23.37 -20.88
C LEU A 3 5.02 23.01 -19.39
N LEU A 4 5.45 23.99 -18.59
CA LEU A 4 5.50 23.85 -17.13
C LEU A 4 4.11 24.19 -16.59
N LEU A 5 3.23 23.19 -16.51
CA LEU A 5 2.06 23.25 -15.64
C LEU A 5 2.57 23.44 -14.21
N PRO A 6 2.24 24.55 -13.52
CA PRO A 6 2.56 24.65 -12.12
C PRO A 6 1.72 23.59 -11.41
N PHE A 7 2.38 22.66 -10.71
CA PHE A 7 1.79 21.94 -9.59
C PHE A 7 1.38 22.99 -8.55
N ARG A 8 0.25 23.67 -8.77
CA ARG A 8 -0.48 24.36 -7.71
C ARG A 8 -1.03 23.24 -6.85
N ILE A 9 -0.24 22.83 -5.85
CA ILE A 9 -0.74 22.16 -4.67
C ILE A 9 -1.84 23.10 -4.16
N CYS A 10 -3.11 22.70 -4.35
CA CYS A 10 -4.24 23.44 -3.82
C CYS A 10 -3.94 23.76 -2.37
N ASN A 11 -4.28 24.97 -1.94
CA ASN A 11 -4.15 25.47 -0.58
C ASN A 11 -5.13 24.69 0.32
N VAL A 12 -4.87 23.39 0.49
CA VAL A 12 -5.69 22.45 1.24
C VAL A 12 -5.20 22.54 2.68
N ALA A 13 -6.09 23.03 3.56
CA ALA A 13 -5.80 23.06 4.98
C ALA A 13 -5.39 21.64 5.45
N PRO A 14 -4.24 21.48 6.11
CA PRO A 14 -3.81 20.20 6.65
C PRO A 14 -4.89 19.64 7.58
N ARG A 15 -5.09 18.32 7.55
CA ARG A 15 -6.04 17.64 8.46
C ARG A 15 -5.68 17.99 9.93
N PRO A 16 -6.68 18.25 10.79
CA PRO A 16 -6.43 18.52 12.21
C PRO A 16 -5.68 17.32 12.83
N GLY A 17 -4.44 17.55 13.24
CA GLY A 17 -3.49 16.50 13.63
C GLY A 17 -2.10 16.76 13.05
N TRP A 18 -2.02 17.00 11.74
CA TRP A 18 -0.76 17.29 11.02
C TRP A 18 -0.35 18.76 11.12
N ALA A 19 -1.30 19.71 11.19
CA ALA A 19 -1.03 21.15 11.19
C ALA A 19 -0.11 21.67 12.33
N ARG A 20 0.12 20.87 13.38
CA ARG A 20 1.05 21.20 14.49
C ARG A 20 2.47 20.68 14.28
N ALA A 21 2.69 19.81 13.31
CA ALA A 21 4.00 19.36 12.87
C ALA A 21 4.25 19.99 11.50
N GLY A 22 4.78 21.22 11.48
CA GLY A 22 5.42 21.73 10.27
C GLY A 22 6.48 20.72 9.79
N PRO A 23 6.89 20.75 8.51
CA PRO A 23 7.94 19.86 8.03
C PRO A 23 9.14 20.06 8.94
N ALA A 24 9.49 19.03 9.72
CA ALA A 24 10.76 19.00 10.40
C ALA A 24 11.78 19.10 9.27
N ALA A 25 12.36 20.28 9.11
CA ALA A 25 13.48 20.48 8.21
C ALA A 25 14.48 19.36 8.53
N PRO A 26 15.06 18.69 7.52
CA PRO A 26 16.06 17.69 7.80
C PRO A 26 17.13 18.40 8.62
N ALA A 27 17.30 17.98 9.87
CA ALA A 27 18.41 18.42 10.69
C ALA A 27 19.66 17.89 9.98
N SER A 28 20.20 18.70 9.06
CA SER A 28 21.58 18.52 8.64
C SER A 28 22.38 18.45 9.93
N GLY A 29 23.07 17.34 10.16
CA GLY A 29 23.61 16.91 11.46
C GLY A 29 24.69 17.80 12.07
N ARG A 30 24.47 19.11 12.14
CA ARG A 30 25.19 20.11 12.92
C ARG A 30 24.18 21.20 13.28
N ASP A 31 23.61 21.06 14.46
CA ASP A 31 23.14 22.24 15.17
C ASP A 31 24.37 23.13 15.39
N GLY A 32 24.28 24.41 15.04
CA GLY A 32 25.41 25.38 15.08
C GLY A 32 25.99 25.65 16.48
N THR A 33 25.60 24.84 17.46
CA THR A 33 25.92 24.92 18.88
C THR A 33 26.76 23.75 19.39
N GLY A 34 27.09 22.76 18.54
CA GLY A 34 27.97 21.64 18.91
C GLY A 34 27.41 20.69 19.99
N ARG A 35 26.10 20.73 20.26
CA ARG A 35 25.43 19.78 21.16
C ARG A 35 24.92 18.57 20.38
N GLU A 36 25.31 17.38 20.82
CA GLU A 36 24.72 16.13 20.34
C GLU A 36 23.23 16.10 20.69
N ALA A 37 22.40 15.63 19.75
CA ALA A 37 20.98 15.44 19.98
C ALA A 37 20.78 14.48 21.18
N PRO A 38 19.74 14.68 22.02
CA PRO A 38 19.48 13.78 23.13
C PRO A 38 19.32 12.34 22.62
N LEU A 39 19.92 11.37 23.32
CA LEU A 39 20.00 9.96 22.93
C LEU A 39 18.64 9.35 22.50
N GLY A 40 17.55 9.82 23.08
CA GLY A 40 16.19 9.41 22.73
C GLY A 40 15.71 9.89 21.35
N LEU A 41 16.15 11.07 20.90
CA LEU A 41 15.80 11.63 19.59
C LEU A 41 16.55 10.91 18.47
N SER A 42 17.84 10.64 18.65
CA SER A 42 18.64 9.88 17.68
C SER A 42 18.15 8.43 17.52
N ALA A 43 17.70 7.80 18.61
CA ALA A 43 17.12 6.45 18.55
C ALA A 43 15.78 6.42 17.80
N MET A 44 14.93 7.44 18.00
CA MET A 44 13.66 7.58 17.30
C MET A 44 13.85 7.78 15.79
N GLU A 45 14.78 8.65 15.40
CA GLU A 45 15.13 8.88 13.99
C GLU A 45 15.68 7.62 13.32
N ALA A 46 16.58 6.90 14.00
CA ALA A 46 17.12 5.64 13.50
C ALA A 46 16.03 4.57 13.32
N LEU A 47 15.08 4.48 14.26
CA LEU A 47 13.96 3.54 14.17
C LEU A 47 13.00 3.90 13.03
N LEU A 48 12.70 5.19 12.84
CA LEU A 48 11.90 5.68 11.71
C LEU A 48 12.56 5.40 10.37
N ALA A 49 13.86 5.69 10.25
CA ALA A 49 14.62 5.41 9.04
C ALA A 49 14.63 3.91 8.76
N LEU A 50 14.95 3.08 9.76
CA LEU A 50 14.95 1.63 9.62
C LEU A 50 13.59 1.11 9.17
N ALA A 51 12.51 1.58 9.78
CA ALA A 51 11.14 1.24 9.43
C ALA A 51 10.77 1.60 7.98
N ASN A 52 11.07 2.82 7.54
CA ASN A 52 10.76 3.25 6.17
C ASN A 52 11.60 2.48 5.14
N TRP A 53 12.90 2.32 5.37
CA TRP A 53 13.80 1.60 4.46
C TRP A 53 13.50 0.10 4.38
N SER A 54 13.21 -0.55 5.51
CA SER A 54 12.83 -1.96 5.51
C SER A 54 11.49 -2.18 4.80
N THR A 55 10.52 -1.27 5.00
CA THR A 55 9.23 -1.33 4.31
C THR A 55 9.40 -1.17 2.81
N LEU A 56 10.20 -0.20 2.37
CA LEU A 56 10.52 -0.01 0.96
C LEU A 56 11.11 -1.28 0.35
N LEU A 57 12.12 -1.87 1.01
CA LEU A 57 12.77 -3.09 0.53
C LEU A 57 11.79 -4.27 0.42
N VAL A 58 10.93 -4.47 1.43
CA VAL A 58 9.89 -5.51 1.39
C VAL A 58 8.92 -5.27 0.23
N CYS A 59 8.44 -4.04 0.05
CA CYS A 59 7.51 -3.69 -1.02
C CYS A 59 8.13 -3.78 -2.43
N MET A 60 9.46 -3.66 -2.57
CA MET A 60 10.13 -3.89 -3.86
C MET A 60 10.06 -5.35 -4.32
N VAL A 61 10.02 -6.31 -3.39
CA VAL A 61 10.08 -7.74 -3.72
C VAL A 61 8.75 -8.46 -3.59
N ILE A 62 7.74 -7.84 -2.95
CA ILE A 62 6.50 -8.51 -2.56
C ILE A 62 5.69 -9.08 -3.73
N LYS A 63 5.69 -8.43 -4.91
CA LYS A 63 4.94 -8.88 -6.10
C LYS A 63 5.75 -9.72 -7.07
N LEU A 64 7.07 -9.76 -6.91
CA LEU A 64 7.94 -10.53 -7.81
C LEU A 64 7.54 -12.02 -7.90
N PRO A 65 7.18 -12.72 -6.80
CA PRO A 65 6.73 -14.11 -6.90
C PRO A 65 5.47 -14.27 -7.76
N GLN A 66 4.54 -13.31 -7.70
CA GLN A 66 3.31 -13.33 -8.49
C GLN A 66 3.60 -13.09 -9.98
N VAL A 67 4.47 -12.12 -10.29
CA VAL A 67 4.90 -11.83 -11.67
C VAL A 67 5.62 -13.05 -12.28
N VAL A 68 6.56 -13.63 -11.53
CA VAL A 68 7.29 -14.83 -11.96
C VAL A 68 6.36 -16.01 -12.16
N ALA A 69 5.37 -16.22 -11.29
CA ALA A 69 4.39 -17.29 -11.43
C ALA A 69 3.57 -17.17 -12.71
N VAL A 70 3.08 -15.96 -13.05
CA VAL A 70 2.33 -15.71 -14.29
C VAL A 70 3.23 -15.93 -15.52
N LEU A 71 4.47 -15.45 -15.49
CA LEU A 71 5.43 -15.64 -16.57
C LEU A 71 5.79 -17.12 -16.78
N ALA A 72 6.02 -17.87 -15.70
CA ALA A 72 6.36 -19.28 -15.74
C ALA A 72 5.18 -20.14 -16.23
N ALA A 73 3.96 -19.83 -15.78
CA ALA A 73 2.75 -20.53 -16.20
C ALA A 73 2.31 -20.15 -17.63
N ARG A 74 2.79 -19.03 -18.17
CA ARG A 74 2.28 -18.40 -19.42
C ARG A 74 0.75 -18.35 -19.47
N SER A 75 0.13 -18.13 -18.31
CA SER A 75 -1.32 -18.19 -18.13
C SER A 75 -1.74 -17.33 -16.95
N ALA A 76 -2.91 -16.71 -17.07
CA ALA A 76 -3.55 -15.93 -16.01
C ALA A 76 -4.38 -16.78 -15.01
N ARG A 77 -4.44 -18.12 -15.17
CA ARG A 77 -5.37 -19.01 -14.42
C ARG A 77 -5.26 -18.94 -12.88
N GLY A 78 -4.16 -18.45 -12.32
CA GLY A 78 -3.95 -18.32 -10.87
C GLY A 78 -4.15 -16.90 -10.30
N VAL A 79 -4.47 -15.90 -11.13
CA VAL A 79 -4.56 -14.50 -10.70
C VAL A 79 -5.94 -13.93 -11.06
N SER A 80 -6.68 -13.50 -10.05
CA SER A 80 -7.96 -12.81 -10.26
C SER A 80 -7.73 -11.38 -10.75
N LEU A 81 -8.19 -11.09 -11.98
CA LEU A 81 -8.14 -9.76 -12.58
C LEU A 81 -8.88 -8.72 -11.71
N GLU A 82 -10.05 -9.06 -11.18
CA GLU A 82 -10.84 -8.17 -10.33
C GLU A 82 -10.10 -7.82 -9.03
N SER A 83 -9.49 -8.82 -8.38
CA SER A 83 -8.71 -8.59 -7.16
C SER A 83 -7.51 -7.68 -7.43
N LEU A 84 -6.84 -7.86 -8.58
CA LEU A 84 -5.69 -7.03 -8.97
C LEU A 84 -6.10 -5.59 -9.26
N VAL A 85 -7.22 -5.38 -9.96
CA VAL A 85 -7.76 -4.04 -10.24
C VAL A 85 -8.21 -3.34 -8.95
N LEU A 86 -8.83 -4.06 -8.02
CA LEU A 86 -9.22 -3.51 -6.71
C LEU A 86 -8.01 -3.12 -5.87
N GLU A 87 -6.96 -3.93 -5.88
CA GLU A 87 -5.71 -3.63 -5.17
C GLU A 87 -5.02 -2.38 -5.75
N LEU A 88 -4.86 -2.33 -7.07
CA LEU A 88 -4.29 -1.17 -7.77
C LEU A 88 -5.10 0.10 -7.51
N SER A 89 -6.43 0.01 -7.52
CA SER A 89 -7.33 1.12 -7.16
C SER A 89 -7.07 1.60 -5.73
N GLY A 90 -6.90 0.67 -4.79
CA GLY A 90 -6.67 1.00 -3.38
C GLY A 90 -5.31 1.63 -3.10
N PHE A 91 -4.28 1.25 -3.85
CA PHE A 91 -2.97 1.91 -3.80
C PHE A 91 -3.00 3.29 -4.42
N LEU A 92 -3.70 3.49 -5.55
CA LEU A 92 -3.86 4.80 -6.18
C LEU A 92 -4.63 5.78 -5.29
N VAL A 93 -5.75 5.35 -4.70
CA VAL A 93 -6.51 6.17 -3.75
C VAL A 93 -5.66 6.55 -2.55
N PHE A 94 -4.89 5.60 -1.99
CA PHE A 94 -4.01 5.89 -0.86
C PHE A 94 -2.92 6.88 -1.21
N LEU A 95 -2.19 6.63 -2.30
CA LEU A 95 -1.13 7.51 -2.78
C LEU A 95 -1.68 8.92 -3.03
N ARG A 96 -2.86 9.01 -3.65
CA ARG A 96 -3.50 10.29 -3.93
C ARG A 96 -3.91 11.02 -2.64
N TYR A 97 -4.43 10.30 -1.65
CA TYR A 97 -4.77 10.85 -0.34
C TYR A 97 -3.54 11.46 0.35
N GLN A 98 -2.44 10.70 0.44
CA GLN A 98 -1.20 11.15 1.07
C GLN A 98 -0.59 12.37 0.33
N SER A 99 -0.62 12.34 -1.01
CA SER A 99 -0.14 13.44 -1.86
C SER A 99 -1.02 14.69 -1.73
N TYR A 100 -2.34 14.54 -1.66
CA TYR A 100 -3.29 15.64 -1.54
C TYR A 100 -3.15 16.39 -0.20
N TYR A 101 -2.92 15.65 0.89
CA TYR A 101 -2.69 16.24 2.22
C TYR A 101 -1.22 16.61 2.48
N SER A 102 -0.36 16.53 1.46
CA SER A 102 1.07 16.93 1.52
C SER A 102 1.84 16.24 2.65
N TYR A 103 1.62 14.93 2.83
CA TYR A 103 2.37 14.16 3.83
C TYR A 103 3.84 14.00 3.41
N PRO A 104 4.76 13.71 4.36
CA PRO A 104 6.16 13.48 4.04
C PRO A 104 6.32 12.33 3.05
N LEU A 105 7.20 12.49 2.06
CA LEU A 105 7.39 11.54 0.96
C LEU A 105 7.66 10.11 1.45
N GLU A 106 8.44 9.97 2.52
CA GLU A 106 8.81 8.68 3.13
C GLU A 106 7.59 7.85 3.58
N THR A 107 6.46 8.51 3.86
CA THR A 107 5.23 7.83 4.31
C THR A 107 4.48 7.11 3.21
N TYR A 108 4.82 7.35 1.94
CA TYR A 108 4.14 6.74 0.80
C TYR A 108 5.03 6.39 -0.40
N LEU A 109 6.35 6.51 -0.28
CA LEU A 109 7.32 6.29 -1.37
C LEU A 109 7.28 4.85 -1.95
N GLU A 110 6.84 3.87 -1.16
CA GLU A 110 6.66 2.49 -1.60
C GLU A 110 5.44 2.29 -2.49
N TYR A 111 4.40 3.12 -2.39
CA TYR A 111 3.17 2.94 -3.16
C TYR A 111 3.36 3.13 -4.67
N PRO A 112 4.12 4.14 -5.16
CA PRO A 112 4.50 4.22 -6.57
C PRO A 112 5.19 2.95 -7.07
N ILE A 113 6.06 2.34 -6.25
CA ILE A 113 6.78 1.12 -6.60
C ILE A 113 5.83 -0.08 -6.67
N LEU A 114 4.89 -0.20 -5.71
CA LEU A 114 3.85 -1.23 -5.72
C LEU A 114 2.89 -1.08 -6.91
N ILE A 115 2.45 0.15 -7.21
CA ILE A 115 1.60 0.47 -8.36
C ILE A 115 2.27 0.07 -9.67
N ALA A 116 3.57 0.38 -9.84
CA ALA A 116 4.31 -0.01 -11.03
C ALA A 116 4.36 -1.54 -11.20
N GLN A 117 4.64 -2.28 -10.11
CA GLN A 117 4.65 -3.74 -10.14
C GLN A 117 3.26 -4.33 -10.47
N ASP A 118 2.19 -3.79 -9.88
CA ASP A 118 0.81 -4.24 -10.13
C ASP A 118 0.34 -3.93 -11.55
N VAL A 119 0.75 -2.79 -12.12
CA VAL A 119 0.47 -2.46 -13.53
C VAL A 119 1.19 -3.44 -14.46
N ILE A 120 2.46 -3.75 -14.19
CA ILE A 120 3.21 -4.75 -14.97
C ILE A 120 2.51 -6.12 -14.89
N LEU A 121 2.10 -6.54 -13.69
CA LEU A 121 1.36 -7.78 -13.48
C LEU A 121 0.03 -7.77 -14.23
N LEU A 122 -0.72 -6.66 -14.19
CA LEU A 122 -1.99 -6.49 -14.88
C LEU A 122 -1.83 -6.64 -16.39
N LEU A 123 -0.79 -6.05 -16.97
CA LEU A 123 -0.50 -6.18 -18.39
C LEU A 123 -0.19 -7.63 -18.78
N PHE A 124 0.58 -8.36 -17.96
CA PHE A 124 0.82 -9.78 -18.20
C PHE A 124 -0.45 -10.61 -18.10
N VAL A 125 -1.28 -10.37 -17.09
CA VAL A 125 -2.58 -11.06 -16.92
C VAL A 125 -3.47 -10.81 -18.14
N LEU A 126 -3.58 -9.56 -18.62
CA LEU A 126 -4.36 -9.23 -19.81
C LEU A 126 -3.79 -9.83 -21.08
N HIS A 127 -2.46 -9.87 -21.22
CA HIS A 127 -1.77 -10.50 -22.34
C HIS A 127 -2.08 -12.00 -22.43
N TYR A 128 -1.90 -12.73 -21.33
CA TYR A 128 -2.14 -14.18 -21.28
C TYR A 128 -3.62 -14.57 -21.22
N SER A 129 -4.53 -13.60 -21.09
CA SER A 129 -5.98 -13.81 -21.18
C SER A 129 -6.57 -13.42 -22.54
N ASP A 130 -5.73 -13.07 -23.53
CA ASP A 130 -6.14 -12.55 -24.85
C ASP A 130 -7.06 -11.31 -24.79
N ASN A 131 -7.05 -10.60 -23.66
CA ASN A 131 -7.94 -9.49 -23.35
C ASN A 131 -7.22 -8.13 -23.38
N MET A 132 -6.14 -8.00 -24.16
CA MET A 132 -5.33 -6.78 -24.22
C MET A 132 -6.14 -5.52 -24.60
N LYS A 133 -7.26 -5.68 -25.30
CA LYS A 133 -8.20 -4.59 -25.59
C LYS A 133 -8.77 -3.93 -24.33
N GLN A 134 -8.83 -4.64 -23.21
CA GLN A 134 -9.27 -4.11 -21.92
C GLN A 134 -8.21 -3.23 -21.25
N ALA A 135 -6.95 -3.22 -21.69
CA ALA A 135 -5.92 -2.35 -21.11
C ALA A 135 -6.27 -0.86 -21.26
N LEU A 136 -6.81 -0.45 -22.41
CA LEU A 136 -7.18 0.94 -22.68
C LEU A 136 -8.26 1.47 -21.71
N PRO A 137 -9.42 0.81 -21.51
CA PRO A 137 -10.41 1.29 -20.55
C PRO A 137 -9.86 1.32 -19.11
N TYR A 138 -8.99 0.38 -18.71
CA TYR A 138 -8.35 0.47 -17.39
C TYR A 138 -7.47 1.71 -17.25
N ILE A 139 -6.67 2.04 -18.26
CA ILE A 139 -5.85 3.26 -18.26
C ILE A 139 -6.75 4.49 -18.12
N VAL A 140 -7.82 4.57 -18.91
CA VAL A 140 -8.78 5.69 -18.86
C VAL A 140 -9.42 5.81 -17.47
N ILE A 141 -9.84 4.69 -16.88
CA ILE A 141 -10.45 4.65 -15.55
C ILE A 141 -9.45 5.09 -14.47
N PHE A 142 -8.21 4.59 -14.50
CA PHE A 142 -7.22 4.95 -13.48
C PHE A 142 -6.73 6.38 -13.59
N VAL A 143 -6.46 6.86 -14.82
CA VAL A 143 -6.07 8.25 -15.06
C VAL A 143 -7.22 9.20 -14.74
N GLY A 144 -8.43 8.89 -15.21
CA GLY A 144 -9.64 9.67 -14.91
C GLY A 144 -9.92 9.71 -13.41
N GLY A 145 -9.86 8.56 -12.74
CA GLY A 145 -10.00 8.43 -11.29
C GLY A 145 -8.98 9.27 -10.52
N TRP A 146 -7.72 9.28 -10.95
CA TRP A 146 -6.65 10.07 -10.32
C TRP A 146 -6.98 11.57 -10.25
N TYR A 147 -7.47 12.13 -11.35
CA TYR A 147 -7.90 13.54 -11.39
C TYR A 147 -9.21 13.76 -10.64
N PHE A 148 -10.18 12.85 -10.80
CA PHE A 148 -11.50 12.92 -10.16
C PHE A 148 -11.41 12.98 -8.64
N LEU A 149 -10.54 12.18 -8.02
CA LEU A 149 -10.35 12.10 -6.58
C LEU A 149 -10.05 13.47 -5.95
N THR A 150 -9.41 14.37 -6.68
CA THR A 150 -9.00 15.68 -6.16
C THR A 150 -9.90 16.84 -6.53
N LEU A 151 -11.06 16.57 -7.15
CA LEU A 151 -12.02 17.62 -7.48
C LEU A 151 -12.63 18.26 -6.23
N GLN A 152 -12.88 17.47 -5.19
CA GLN A 152 -13.49 17.92 -3.95
C GLN A 152 -12.91 17.17 -2.75
N LYS A 153 -12.71 17.85 -1.62
CA LYS A 153 -12.17 17.26 -0.39
C LYS A 153 -13.00 16.08 0.13
N TRP A 154 -14.33 16.17 0.06
CA TRP A 154 -15.18 15.08 0.53
C TRP A 154 -15.05 13.81 -0.32
N ILE A 155 -14.69 13.94 -1.61
CA ILE A 155 -14.50 12.78 -2.51
C ILE A 155 -13.28 11.99 -2.06
N ILE A 156 -12.13 12.64 -1.86
CA ILE A 156 -10.91 11.94 -1.46
C ILE A 156 -11.03 11.25 -0.10
N ASP A 157 -11.72 11.92 0.84
CA ASP A 157 -11.98 11.39 2.17
C ASP A 157 -12.95 10.20 2.12
N LEU A 158 -14.02 10.29 1.33
CA LEU A 158 -14.95 9.18 1.14
C LEU A 158 -14.24 8.00 0.45
N SER A 159 -13.48 8.26 -0.61
CA SER A 159 -12.76 7.23 -1.36
C SER A 159 -11.77 6.47 -0.48
N MET A 160 -11.07 7.15 0.41
CA MET A 160 -10.13 6.49 1.34
C MET A 160 -10.84 5.60 2.38
N ASN A 161 -12.02 6.00 2.88
CA ASN A 161 -12.86 5.15 3.73
C ASN A 161 -13.39 3.93 2.95
N LEU A 162 -13.97 4.15 1.76
CA LEU A 162 -14.49 3.10 0.91
C LEU A 162 -13.40 2.10 0.49
N CYS A 163 -12.21 2.59 0.14
CA CYS A 163 -11.05 1.77 -0.17
C CYS A 163 -10.70 0.82 0.98
N THR A 164 -10.78 1.30 2.22
CA THR A 164 -10.49 0.50 3.41
C THR A 164 -11.54 -0.60 3.58
N LEU A 165 -12.82 -0.29 3.41
CA LEU A 165 -13.91 -1.25 3.48
C LEU A 165 -13.82 -2.32 2.39
N ILE A 166 -13.55 -1.91 1.14
CA ILE A 166 -13.38 -2.81 0.00
C ILE A 166 -12.18 -3.74 0.23
N SER A 167 -11.05 -3.19 0.68
CA SER A 167 -9.85 -3.97 0.98
C SER A 167 -10.10 -4.98 2.11
N ALA A 168 -10.89 -4.60 3.11
CA ALA A 168 -11.28 -5.50 4.18
C ALA A 168 -12.19 -6.62 3.67
N ALA A 169 -13.23 -6.26 2.91
CA ALA A 169 -14.15 -7.22 2.30
C ALA A 169 -13.43 -8.23 1.39
N SER A 170 -12.45 -7.80 0.60
CA SER A 170 -11.62 -8.69 -0.23
C SER A 170 -10.85 -9.71 0.61
N LYS A 171 -10.21 -9.28 1.71
CA LYS A 171 -9.49 -10.20 2.61
C LYS A 171 -10.44 -11.15 3.34
N PHE A 172 -11.62 -10.69 3.73
CA PHE A 172 -12.68 -11.55 4.27
C PHE A 172 -13.18 -12.58 3.25
N ALA A 173 -13.36 -12.20 1.98
CA ALA A 173 -13.74 -13.12 0.92
C ALA A 173 -12.66 -14.19 0.70
N GLN A 174 -11.39 -13.81 0.70
CA GLN A 174 -10.26 -14.74 0.62
C GLN A 174 -10.21 -15.69 1.82
N LEU A 175 -10.47 -15.19 3.02
CA LEU A 175 -10.56 -16.02 4.23
C LEU A 175 -11.71 -17.03 4.14
N ARG A 176 -12.89 -16.60 3.68
CA ARG A 176 -14.06 -17.47 3.46
C ARG A 176 -13.77 -18.54 2.42
N TYR A 177 -13.13 -18.17 1.32
CA TYR A 177 -12.71 -19.12 0.29
C TYR A 177 -11.77 -20.18 0.88
N LEU A 178 -10.75 -19.76 1.62
CA LEU A 178 -9.78 -20.65 2.26
C LEU A 178 -10.46 -21.63 3.24
N TRP A 179 -11.45 -21.17 4.01
CA TRP A 179 -12.24 -22.04 4.89
C TRP A 179 -13.08 -23.08 4.15
N GLN A 180 -13.60 -22.72 2.97
CA GLN A 180 -14.42 -23.61 2.15
C GLN A 180 -13.59 -24.65 1.41
N THR A 181 -12.48 -24.25 0.80
CA THR A 181 -11.64 -25.15 0.01
C THR A 181 -10.67 -25.96 0.86
N ARG A 182 -10.26 -25.44 2.02
CA ARG A 182 -9.14 -25.93 2.84
C ARG A 182 -7.81 -26.09 2.08
N ASP A 183 -7.75 -25.60 0.85
CA ASP A 183 -6.56 -25.61 0.01
C ASP A 183 -5.86 -24.26 0.13
N SER A 184 -4.64 -24.31 0.65
CA SER A 184 -3.79 -23.14 0.84
C SER A 184 -2.68 -23.03 -0.21
N GLY A 185 -2.59 -23.98 -1.14
CA GLY A 185 -1.51 -24.09 -2.13
C GLY A 185 -1.43 -22.89 -3.09
N GLN A 186 -2.55 -22.22 -3.34
CA GLN A 186 -2.62 -21.02 -4.19
C GLN A 186 -2.25 -19.72 -3.45
N VAL A 187 -2.15 -19.74 -2.11
CA VAL A 187 -2.01 -18.52 -1.30
C VAL A 187 -0.75 -18.58 -0.42
N SER A 188 0.24 -17.73 -0.74
CA SER A 188 1.54 -17.73 -0.06
C SER A 188 1.49 -17.10 1.33
N ALA A 189 1.70 -17.90 2.39
CA ALA A 189 1.84 -17.42 3.78
C ALA A 189 2.91 -16.32 3.92
N LEU A 190 3.98 -16.41 3.14
CA LEU A 190 5.08 -15.44 3.15
C LEU A 190 4.59 -14.07 2.66
N THR A 191 3.81 -14.01 1.58
CA THR A 191 3.26 -12.76 1.04
C THR A 191 2.32 -12.07 2.02
N TRP A 192 1.47 -12.84 2.71
CA TRP A 192 0.57 -12.31 3.74
C TRP A 192 1.30 -11.86 4.99
N SER A 193 2.37 -12.56 5.36
CA SER A 193 3.24 -12.16 6.48
C SER A 193 4.01 -10.88 6.18
N MET A 194 4.57 -10.73 4.97
CA MET A 194 5.19 -9.49 4.50
C MET A 194 4.18 -8.32 4.46
N SER A 195 2.93 -8.60 4.10
CA SER A 195 1.85 -7.61 4.13
C SER A 195 1.48 -7.20 5.55
N ALA A 196 1.46 -8.14 6.51
CA ALA A 196 1.26 -7.86 7.93
C ALA A 196 2.42 -7.02 8.49
N TYR A 197 3.67 -7.39 8.19
CA TYR A 197 4.85 -6.61 8.55
C TYR A 197 4.76 -5.16 8.04
N THR A 198 4.45 -4.97 6.76
CA THR A 198 4.26 -3.65 6.14
C THR A 198 3.21 -2.83 6.89
N CYS A 199 2.06 -3.42 7.23
CA CYS A 199 1.02 -2.73 7.99
C CYS A 199 1.47 -2.36 9.41
N ALA A 200 2.19 -3.25 10.09
CA ALA A 200 2.72 -2.98 11.44
C ALA A 200 3.73 -1.83 11.42
N THR A 201 4.68 -1.84 10.49
CA THR A 201 5.64 -0.75 10.32
C THR A 201 4.93 0.55 10.00
N ARG A 202 3.89 0.51 9.15
CA ARG A 202 3.11 1.70 8.81
C ARG A 202 2.28 2.26 9.95
N ILE A 203 1.79 1.44 10.87
CA ILE A 203 1.16 1.92 12.11
C ILE A 203 2.16 2.74 12.92
N VAL A 204 3.37 2.19 13.13
CA VAL A 204 4.43 2.86 13.89
C VAL A 204 4.85 4.17 13.22
N THR A 205 5.15 4.15 11.92
CA THR A 205 5.56 5.37 11.20
C THR A 205 4.43 6.40 11.15
N THR A 206 3.17 5.98 11.01
CA THR A 206 2.01 6.90 11.00
C THR A 206 1.86 7.60 12.35
N LEU A 207 1.94 6.86 13.47
CA LEU A 207 1.87 7.44 14.81
C LEU A 207 3.00 8.45 15.07
N MET A 208 4.18 8.19 14.52
CA MET A 208 5.37 9.02 14.71
C MET A 208 5.44 10.24 13.76
N THR A 209 4.82 10.17 12.57
CA THR A 209 4.96 11.21 11.54
C THR A 209 3.69 12.05 11.39
N THR A 210 2.55 11.44 11.08
CA THR A 210 1.34 12.18 10.66
C THR A 210 0.23 12.19 11.71
N ASN A 211 0.17 11.13 12.53
CA ASN A 211 -0.85 10.88 13.54
C ASN A 211 -2.29 11.00 13.00
N ASP A 212 -2.50 10.67 11.73
CA ASP A 212 -3.82 10.68 11.09
C ASP A 212 -4.59 9.40 11.45
N LEU A 213 -5.66 9.55 12.22
CA LEU A 213 -6.52 8.46 12.67
C LEU A 213 -7.10 7.66 11.50
N MET A 214 -7.42 8.31 10.38
CA MET A 214 -8.04 7.65 9.23
C MET A 214 -7.07 6.67 8.56
N VAL A 215 -5.82 7.10 8.39
CA VAL A 215 -4.74 6.26 7.87
C VAL A 215 -4.37 5.17 8.87
N LEU A 216 -4.32 5.51 10.16
CA LEU A 216 -4.03 4.57 11.24
C LEU A 216 -5.06 3.43 11.32
N VAL A 217 -6.36 3.77 11.33
CA VAL A 217 -7.45 2.78 11.37
C VAL A 217 -7.38 1.85 10.17
N ARG A 218 -7.09 2.36 8.97
CA ARG A 218 -6.86 1.52 7.79
C ARG A 218 -5.77 0.49 8.05
N PHE A 219 -4.59 0.91 8.51
CA PHE A 219 -3.48 -0.02 8.73
C PHE A 219 -3.77 -1.03 9.84
N ILE A 220 -4.48 -0.64 10.91
CA ILE A 220 -4.91 -1.56 11.97
C ILE A 220 -5.85 -2.63 11.41
N ILE A 221 -6.88 -2.23 10.65
CA ILE A 221 -7.82 -3.19 10.04
C ILE A 221 -7.08 -4.14 9.10
N MET A 222 -6.19 -3.60 8.24
CA MET A 222 -5.41 -4.43 7.32
C MET A 222 -4.46 -5.38 8.04
N LEU A 223 -3.82 -4.95 9.14
CA LEU A 223 -2.92 -5.78 9.95
C LEU A 223 -3.67 -6.97 10.54
N VAL A 224 -4.81 -6.72 11.20
CA VAL A 224 -5.64 -7.78 11.81
C VAL A 224 -6.05 -8.81 10.77
N LEU A 225 -6.52 -8.35 9.61
CA LEU A 225 -6.93 -9.24 8.52
C LEU A 225 -5.76 -10.03 7.92
N ASN A 226 -4.60 -9.39 7.73
CA ASN A 226 -3.41 -10.05 7.20
C ASN A 226 -2.90 -11.14 8.16
N ILE A 227 -2.91 -10.88 9.46
CA ILE A 227 -2.55 -11.86 10.49
C ILE A 227 -3.55 -13.02 10.48
N TRP A 228 -4.85 -12.74 10.39
CA TRP A 228 -5.88 -13.78 10.40
C TRP A 228 -5.78 -14.70 9.18
N VAL A 229 -5.58 -14.14 7.98
CA VAL A 229 -5.37 -14.94 6.77
C VAL A 229 -4.09 -15.76 6.89
N THR A 230 -2.99 -15.16 7.34
CA THR A 230 -1.71 -15.87 7.56
C THR A 230 -1.89 -17.06 8.52
N ALA A 231 -2.54 -16.84 9.66
CA ALA A 231 -2.78 -17.89 10.64
C ALA A 231 -3.62 -19.04 10.07
N THR A 232 -4.61 -18.71 9.22
CA THR A 232 -5.47 -19.71 8.57
C THR A 232 -4.70 -20.55 7.56
N ILE A 233 -3.85 -19.91 6.74
CA ILE A 233 -2.97 -20.61 5.79
C ILE A 233 -2.05 -21.58 6.54
N LEU A 234 -1.38 -21.12 7.60
CA LEU A 234 -0.47 -21.97 8.39
C LEU A 234 -1.18 -23.15 9.05
N ARG A 235 -2.42 -22.94 9.52
CA ARG A 235 -3.24 -24.01 10.09
C ARG A 235 -3.55 -25.10 9.07
N TYR A 236 -3.98 -24.74 7.86
CA TYR A 236 -4.32 -25.73 6.83
C TYR A 236 -3.12 -26.44 6.23
N ARG A 237 -1.98 -25.75 6.06
CA ARG A 237 -0.71 -26.42 5.68
C ARG A 237 -0.24 -27.47 6.68
N LYS A 238 -0.54 -27.28 7.97
CA LYS A 238 -0.18 -28.25 9.02
C LYS A 238 -1.07 -29.50 8.92
N THR A 239 -2.37 -29.32 8.66
CA THR A 239 -3.31 -30.44 8.50
C THR A 239 -2.93 -31.31 7.31
N GLU A 240 -2.62 -30.73 6.15
CA GLU A 240 -2.23 -31.46 4.94
C GLU A 240 -0.94 -32.30 5.11
N LYS A 241 -0.01 -31.88 5.97
CA LYS A 241 1.22 -32.65 6.26
C LYS A 241 1.04 -33.79 7.26
N THR A 242 -0.10 -33.82 7.94
CA THR A 242 -0.38 -34.81 9.01
C THR A 242 -1.25 -35.96 8.50
N ASP A 243 -1.93 -35.78 7.37
CA ASP A 243 -2.68 -36.81 6.63
C ASP A 243 -1.78 -37.49 5.59
#